data_AF-A0A9N7LL20-F1
#
_entry.id   AF-A0A9N7LL20-F1
#
_cell.length_a   1.000
_cell.length_b   1.000
_cell.length_c   1.000
_cell.angle_alpha   90.00
_cell.angle_beta   90.00
_cell.angle_gamma   90.00
#
_symmetry.space_group_name_H-M   'P 1'
#
loop_
_entity.id
_entity.type
_entity.pdbx_description
1 polymer ?
#
loop_
_entity_poly.entity_id
_entity_poly.type
_entity_poly.pdbx_seq_one_letter_code
_entity_poly.pdbx_strand_id
1 'polypeptide(L)'
;MAAREQYDAGEPGGVEQAVRTAGHLIWTNLKQSEDLLKVMLREPGALGDLDEKTWQIITDNAYQRFADELAASNRSGRTRIPDPEAAASVAIASLSYAATLQALTGRSPGNIDDSRYFEAWVNQTVSMLSQYTNPAPSRKPWADNKFQE
;
A
#
# COMPACT_ATOMS: atom_id res chain seq x y z
N MET A 1 16.08 33.17 2.85
CA MET A 1 15.99 32.17 3.94
C MET A 1 14.64 31.46 3.94
N ALA A 2 14.16 30.92 2.80
CA ALA A 2 12.83 30.30 2.72
C ALA A 2 12.85 28.75 2.67
N ALA A 3 14.03 28.15 2.49
CA ALA A 3 14.17 26.69 2.34
C ALA A 3 14.19 25.92 3.67
N ARG A 4 14.29 26.61 4.81
CA ARG A 4 14.30 25.98 6.15
C ARG A 4 12.92 25.97 6.82
N GLU A 5 12.03 26.89 6.45
CA GLU A 5 10.68 26.98 7.04
C GLU A 5 9.67 26.01 6.40
N GLN A 6 9.97 25.43 5.24
CA GLN A 6 9.19 24.32 4.68
C GLN A 6 9.53 22.96 5.32
N TYR A 7 10.51 22.91 6.23
CA TYR A 7 10.92 21.68 6.92
C TYR A 7 10.25 21.48 8.29
N ASP A 8 9.63 22.54 8.85
CA ASP A 8 9.00 22.55 10.19
C ASP A 8 7.46 22.53 10.16
N ALA A 9 6.84 22.39 8.97
CA ALA A 9 5.43 22.05 8.85
C ALA A 9 5.29 20.51 8.76
N GLY A 10 4.61 19.90 9.73
CA GLY A 10 4.50 18.45 9.89
C GLY A 10 4.16 17.67 8.62
N GLU A 11 5.06 16.76 8.29
CA GLU A 11 5.05 15.63 7.34
C GLU A 11 4.86 15.92 5.83
N PRO A 12 5.89 15.64 4.99
CA PRO A 12 5.67 15.40 3.57
C PRO A 12 4.87 14.11 3.41
N GLY A 13 3.55 14.22 3.28
CA GLY A 13 2.64 13.13 2.94
C GLY A 13 2.77 11.87 3.79
N GLY A 14 2.17 11.87 4.99
CA GLY A 14 2.22 10.75 5.94
C GLY A 14 1.74 9.39 5.41
N VAL A 15 1.72 8.37 6.28
CA VAL A 15 1.40 6.96 5.95
C VAL A 15 0.17 6.81 5.04
N GLU A 16 -0.88 7.60 5.25
CA GLU A 16 -2.08 7.60 4.41
C GLU A 16 -1.80 7.95 2.95
N GLN A 17 -1.01 9.00 2.68
CA GLN A 17 -0.69 9.41 1.31
C GLN A 17 0.15 8.35 0.60
N ALA A 18 1.07 7.71 1.33
CA ALA A 18 1.86 6.60 0.80
C ALA A 18 0.95 5.40 0.43
N VAL A 19 0.03 5.01 1.31
CA VAL A 19 -0.95 3.94 1.06
C VAL A 19 -1.84 4.27 -0.13
N ARG A 20 -2.38 5.50 -0.20
CA ARG A 20 -3.21 5.96 -1.33
C ARG A 20 -2.46 5.88 -2.65
N THR A 21 -1.22 6.36 -2.68
CA THR A 21 -0.39 6.36 -3.89
C THR A 21 -0.09 4.93 -4.36
N ALA A 22 0.37 4.07 -3.45
CA ALA A 22 0.68 2.67 -3.77
C ALA A 22 -0.58 1.91 -4.20
N GLY A 23 -1.67 2.04 -3.45
CA GLY A 23 -2.95 1.41 -3.77
C GLY A 23 -3.50 1.85 -5.12
N HIS A 24 -3.41 3.14 -5.45
CA HIS A 24 -3.92 3.66 -6.71
C HIS A 24 -3.13 3.12 -7.91
N LEU A 25 -1.81 2.99 -7.79
CA LEU A 25 -0.97 2.36 -8.82
C LEU A 25 -1.35 0.90 -9.03
N ILE A 26 -1.50 0.13 -7.95
CA ILE A 26 -1.90 -1.28 -8.00
C ILE A 26 -3.29 -1.42 -8.63
N TRP A 27 -4.25 -0.65 -8.14
CA TRP A 27 -5.63 -0.65 -8.64
C TRP A 27 -5.69 -0.31 -10.12
N THR A 28 -4.98 0.74 -10.56
CA THR A 28 -4.95 1.17 -11.96
C THR A 28 -4.33 0.10 -12.85
N ASN A 29 -3.21 -0.50 -12.43
CA ASN A 29 -2.55 -1.56 -13.19
C ASN A 29 -3.46 -2.78 -13.36
N LEU A 30 -4.15 -3.21 -12.29
CA LEU A 30 -5.10 -4.31 -12.33
C LEU A 30 -6.26 -4.02 -13.29
N LYS A 31 -6.82 -2.80 -13.25
CA LYS A 31 -7.91 -2.38 -14.15
C LYS A 31 -7.48 -2.27 -15.61
N GLN A 32 -6.32 -1.71 -15.87
CA GLN A 32 -5.77 -1.63 -17.24
C GLN A 32 -5.47 -3.02 -17.81
N SER A 33 -5.24 -4.00 -16.94
CA SER A 33 -5.00 -5.40 -17.30
C SER A 33 -6.28 -6.24 -17.38
N GLU A 34 -7.48 -5.64 -17.37
CA GLU A 34 -8.76 -6.37 -17.31
C GLU A 34 -8.92 -7.40 -18.45
N ASP A 35 -8.60 -7.03 -19.68
CA ASP A 35 -8.73 -7.96 -20.82
C ASP A 35 -7.75 -9.13 -20.71
N LEU A 36 -6.53 -8.84 -20.25
CA LEU A 36 -5.55 -9.88 -19.94
C LEU A 36 -6.05 -10.80 -18.82
N LEU A 37 -6.60 -10.23 -17.73
CA LEU A 37 -7.20 -10.98 -16.61
C LEU A 37 -8.32 -11.90 -17.12
N LYS A 38 -9.22 -11.43 -17.99
CA LYS A 38 -10.29 -12.24 -18.57
C LYS A 38 -9.75 -13.42 -19.38
N VAL A 39 -8.73 -13.20 -20.21
CA VAL A 39 -8.13 -14.26 -21.04
C VAL A 39 -7.46 -15.30 -20.14
N MET A 40 -6.65 -14.86 -19.17
CA MET A 40 -5.99 -15.74 -18.21
C MET A 40 -6.96 -16.57 -17.38
N LEU A 41 -8.09 -15.99 -16.94
CA LEU A 41 -9.07 -16.68 -16.10
C LEU A 41 -9.96 -17.66 -16.87
N ARG A 42 -10.16 -17.45 -18.19
CA ARG A 42 -10.97 -18.33 -19.03
C ARG A 42 -10.23 -19.59 -19.46
N GLU A 43 -8.94 -19.47 -19.77
CA GLU A 43 -8.11 -20.57 -20.23
C GLU A 43 -6.76 -20.59 -19.51
N PRO A 44 -6.71 -20.99 -18.22
CA PRO A 44 -5.49 -20.96 -17.41
C PRO A 44 -4.38 -21.91 -17.88
N GLY A 45 -4.59 -22.66 -18.96
CA GLY A 45 -3.58 -23.52 -19.60
C GLY A 45 -3.32 -23.23 -21.08
N ALA A 46 -3.95 -22.21 -21.67
CA ALA A 46 -3.81 -21.91 -23.10
C ALA A 46 -2.68 -20.90 -23.43
N LEU A 47 -2.13 -20.22 -22.42
CA LEU A 47 -1.18 -19.14 -22.61
C LEU A 47 0.30 -19.54 -22.42
N GLY A 48 0.58 -20.73 -21.86
CA GLY A 48 1.95 -21.21 -21.60
C GLY A 48 2.79 -20.17 -20.84
N ASP A 49 4.12 -20.16 -21.01
CA ASP A 49 5.05 -19.25 -20.29
C ASP A 49 4.78 -17.73 -20.41
N LEU A 50 3.86 -17.31 -21.29
CA LEU A 50 3.44 -15.91 -21.46
C LEU A 50 2.46 -15.44 -20.38
N ASP A 51 1.68 -16.34 -19.77
CA ASP A 51 0.82 -15.99 -18.64
C ASP A 51 1.65 -15.73 -17.36
N GLU A 52 2.62 -16.59 -17.08
CA GLU A 52 3.41 -16.59 -15.86
C GLU A 52 4.32 -15.36 -15.77
N LYS A 53 4.96 -14.99 -16.88
CA LYS A 53 5.80 -13.77 -16.95
C LYS A 53 4.97 -12.49 -16.83
N THR A 54 3.77 -12.45 -17.41
CA THR A 54 2.95 -11.23 -17.38
C THR A 54 2.26 -11.06 -16.02
N TRP A 55 1.86 -12.18 -15.39
CA TRP A 55 1.33 -12.22 -14.03
C TRP A 55 2.38 -11.88 -12.96
N GLN A 56 3.60 -12.40 -13.10
CA GLN A 56 4.74 -12.01 -12.25
C GLN A 56 5.01 -10.50 -12.32
N ILE A 57 4.92 -9.92 -13.52
CA ILE A 57 5.21 -8.49 -13.70
C ILE A 57 4.15 -7.60 -13.05
N ILE A 58 2.88 -7.97 -13.11
CA ILE A 58 1.77 -7.13 -12.63
C ILE A 58 1.51 -7.34 -11.13
N THR A 59 1.59 -8.58 -10.65
CA THR A 59 1.13 -8.93 -9.30
C THR A 59 2.29 -9.20 -8.36
N ASP A 60 3.26 -10.04 -8.73
CA ASP A 60 4.36 -10.39 -7.83
C ASP A 60 5.27 -9.20 -7.53
N ASN A 61 5.51 -8.32 -8.52
CA ASN A 61 6.20 -7.05 -8.29
C ASN A 61 5.46 -6.14 -7.31
N ALA A 62 4.12 -6.14 -7.32
CA ALA A 62 3.34 -5.32 -6.39
C ALA A 62 3.39 -5.91 -4.97
N TYR A 63 3.25 -7.24 -4.84
CA TYR A 63 3.36 -7.96 -3.57
C TYR A 63 4.73 -7.75 -2.92
N GLN A 64 5.80 -8.06 -3.65
CA GLN A 64 7.17 -7.95 -3.15
C GLN A 64 7.52 -6.51 -2.81
N ARG A 65 7.20 -5.56 -3.69
CA ARG A 65 7.50 -4.14 -3.43
C ARG A 65 6.78 -3.62 -2.19
N PHE A 66 5.50 -3.96 -1.99
CA PHE A 66 4.79 -3.48 -0.81
C PHE A 66 5.30 -4.16 0.47
N ALA A 67 5.59 -5.45 0.42
CA ALA A 67 6.22 -6.17 1.53
C ALA A 67 7.59 -5.56 1.90
N ASP A 68 8.41 -5.24 0.91
CA ASP A 68 9.73 -4.62 1.09
C ASP A 68 9.64 -3.25 1.76
N GLU A 69 8.66 -2.44 1.39
CA GLU A 69 8.42 -1.13 2.01
C GLU A 69 8.00 -1.27 3.48
N LEU A 70 7.10 -2.21 3.79
CA LEU A 70 6.70 -2.50 5.17
C LEU A 70 7.89 -3.03 5.99
N ALA A 71 8.71 -3.91 5.40
CA ALA A 71 9.92 -4.42 6.02
C ALA A 71 10.97 -3.32 6.23
N ALA A 72 11.13 -2.40 5.28
CA ALA A 72 12.02 -1.23 5.41
C ALA A 72 11.54 -0.27 6.50
N SER A 73 10.23 -0.07 6.62
CA SER A 73 9.62 0.71 7.71
C SER A 73 9.91 0.09 9.09
N ASN A 74 9.82 -1.23 9.21
CA ASN A 74 10.23 -1.96 10.42
C ASN A 74 11.73 -1.81 10.71
N ARG A 75 12.59 -2.03 9.71
CA ARG A 75 14.07 -1.90 9.86
C ARG A 75 14.50 -0.51 10.29
N SER A 76 13.81 0.53 9.82
CA SER A 76 14.05 1.92 10.23
C SER A 76 13.45 2.30 11.58
N GLY A 77 12.75 1.38 12.25
CA GLY A 77 12.13 1.59 13.55
C GLY A 77 10.88 2.47 13.51
N ARG A 78 10.34 2.79 12.33
CA ARG A 78 9.09 3.55 12.21
C ARG A 78 7.86 2.72 12.60
N THR A 79 7.90 1.43 12.33
CA THR A 79 6.80 0.50 12.63
C THR A 79 7.30 -0.76 13.34
N ARG A 80 6.38 -1.56 13.88
CA ARG A 80 6.59 -2.90 14.44
C ARG A 80 5.53 -3.88 13.93
N ILE A 81 5.37 -3.94 12.61
CA ILE A 81 4.43 -4.87 11.97
C ILE A 81 4.94 -6.30 12.21
N PRO A 82 4.17 -7.22 12.82
CA PRO A 82 4.66 -8.55 13.17
C PRO A 82 5.10 -9.38 11.95
N ASP A 83 4.34 -9.28 10.86
CA ASP A 83 4.61 -9.96 9.60
C ASP A 83 4.33 -9.00 8.42
N PRO A 84 5.37 -8.27 7.93
CA PRO A 84 5.23 -7.34 6.82
C PRO A 84 4.75 -7.97 5.52
N GLU A 85 5.19 -9.20 5.24
CA GLU A 85 4.88 -9.91 4.00
C GLU A 85 3.43 -10.38 3.98
N ALA A 86 2.95 -10.97 5.07
CA ALA A 86 1.55 -11.35 5.21
C ALA A 86 0.63 -10.12 5.20
N ALA A 87 1.03 -9.03 5.87
CA ALA A 87 0.26 -7.79 5.89
C ALA A 87 0.12 -7.18 4.48
N ALA A 88 1.21 -7.12 3.71
CA ALA A 88 1.18 -6.67 2.33
C ALA A 88 0.32 -7.58 1.44
N SER A 89 0.45 -8.90 1.63
CA SER A 89 -0.30 -9.90 0.87
C SER A 89 -1.82 -9.75 1.05
N VAL A 90 -2.29 -9.59 2.29
CA VAL A 90 -3.72 -9.37 2.57
C VAL A 90 -4.23 -8.08 1.95
N ALA A 91 -3.47 -6.99 2.07
CA ALA A 91 -3.87 -5.70 1.51
C ALA A 91 -4.02 -5.77 -0.01
N ILE A 92 -3.05 -6.36 -0.71
CA ILE A 92 -3.07 -6.46 -2.17
C ILE A 92 -4.13 -7.46 -2.66
N ALA A 93 -4.31 -8.58 -1.96
CA ALA A 93 -5.33 -9.57 -2.30
C ALA A 93 -6.75 -8.97 -2.37
N SER A 94 -7.06 -8.01 -1.49
CA SER A 94 -8.34 -7.29 -1.49
C SER A 94 -8.56 -6.48 -2.78
N LEU A 95 -7.53 -5.81 -3.29
CA LEU A 95 -7.61 -5.07 -4.57
C LEU A 95 -7.67 -6.04 -5.75
N SER A 96 -6.84 -7.09 -5.74
CA SER A 96 -6.83 -8.12 -6.78
C SER A 96 -8.18 -8.81 -6.90
N TYR A 97 -8.81 -9.18 -5.78
CA TYR A 97 -10.14 -9.80 -5.77
C TYR A 97 -11.19 -8.90 -6.44
N ALA A 98 -11.22 -7.61 -6.08
CA ALA A 98 -12.19 -6.68 -6.64
C ALA A 98 -12.00 -6.49 -8.15
N ALA A 99 -10.75 -6.37 -8.61
CA ALA A 99 -10.46 -6.28 -10.05
C ALA A 99 -10.84 -7.57 -10.80
N THR A 100 -10.52 -8.74 -10.24
CA THR A 100 -10.89 -10.04 -10.82
C THR A 100 -12.41 -10.23 -10.90
N LEU A 101 -13.14 -9.91 -9.82
CA LEU A 101 -14.60 -10.02 -9.79
C LEU A 101 -15.22 -9.16 -10.88
N GLN A 102 -14.74 -7.93 -11.03
CA GLN A 102 -15.24 -7.00 -12.03
C GLN A 102 -14.88 -7.43 -13.45
N ALA A 103 -13.67 -7.93 -13.67
CA ALA A 103 -13.26 -8.48 -14.97
C ALA A 103 -14.15 -9.66 -15.38
N LEU A 104 -14.50 -10.55 -14.45
CA LEU A 104 -15.30 -11.75 -14.73
C LEU A 104 -16.80 -11.47 -14.87
N THR A 105 -17.33 -10.52 -14.09
CA THR A 105 -18.78 -10.39 -13.90
C THR A 105 -19.33 -9.00 -14.25
N GLY A 106 -18.46 -8.02 -14.48
CA GLY A 106 -18.82 -6.60 -14.60
C GLY A 106 -19.31 -5.98 -13.28
N ARG A 107 -19.22 -6.69 -12.15
CA ARG A 107 -19.71 -6.23 -10.84
C ARG A 107 -18.55 -5.95 -9.89
N SER A 108 -18.71 -4.92 -9.08
CA SER A 108 -17.82 -4.63 -7.95
C SER A 108 -18.25 -5.43 -6.70
N PRO A 109 -17.36 -5.68 -5.73
CA PRO A 109 -17.72 -6.38 -4.49
C PRO A 109 -18.91 -5.72 -3.78
N GLY A 110 -19.93 -6.52 -3.45
CA GLY A 110 -21.17 -6.01 -2.85
C GLY A 110 -21.97 -5.02 -3.72
N ASN A 111 -21.64 -4.91 -5.01
CA ASN A 111 -22.13 -3.87 -5.92
C ASN A 111 -21.90 -2.43 -5.41
N ILE A 112 -20.83 -2.23 -4.63
CA ILE A 112 -20.41 -0.91 -4.18
C ILE A 112 -19.53 -0.26 -5.25
N ASP A 113 -19.70 1.05 -5.44
CA ASP A 113 -18.86 1.83 -6.36
C ASP A 113 -17.35 1.71 -6.06
N ASP A 114 -16.53 1.73 -7.11
CA ASP A 114 -15.09 1.50 -7.05
C ASP A 114 -14.37 2.54 -6.17
N SER A 115 -14.78 3.81 -6.22
CA SER A 115 -14.19 4.84 -5.37
C SER A 115 -14.47 4.58 -3.90
N ARG A 116 -15.70 4.15 -3.57
CA ARG A 116 -16.09 3.81 -2.20
C ARG A 116 -15.38 2.55 -1.70
N TYR A 117 -15.18 1.56 -2.55
CA TYR A 117 -14.41 0.36 -2.22
C TYR A 117 -12.94 0.72 -1.95
N PHE A 118 -12.34 1.53 -2.82
CA PHE A 118 -10.96 1.97 -2.67
C PHE A 118 -10.74 2.80 -1.40
N GLU A 119 -11.64 3.75 -1.09
CA GLU A 119 -11.57 4.52 0.15
C GLU A 119 -11.68 3.62 1.40
N ALA A 120 -12.58 2.63 1.38
CA ALA A 120 -12.67 1.66 2.47
C ALA A 120 -11.37 0.86 2.64
N TRP A 121 -10.77 0.44 1.53
CA TRP A 121 -9.48 -0.25 1.50
C TRP A 121 -8.34 0.62 2.07
N VAL A 122 -8.27 1.90 1.69
CA VAL A 122 -7.28 2.85 2.23
C VAL A 122 -7.45 2.96 3.74
N ASN A 123 -8.67 3.22 4.22
CA ASN A 123 -8.95 3.39 5.64
C ASN A 123 -8.57 2.14 6.46
N GLN A 124 -8.89 0.94 5.96
CA GLN A 124 -8.52 -0.31 6.60
C GLN A 124 -7.00 -0.49 6.67
N THR A 125 -6.31 -0.25 5.56
CA THR A 125 -4.85 -0.43 5.45
C THR A 125 -4.11 0.58 6.32
N VAL A 126 -4.51 1.85 6.29
CA VAL A 126 -3.95 2.89 7.16
C VAL A 126 -4.18 2.55 8.62
N SER A 127 -5.40 2.15 8.99
CA SER A 127 -5.72 1.77 10.38
C SER A 127 -4.83 0.63 10.87
N MET A 128 -4.59 -0.39 10.04
CA MET A 128 -3.68 -1.49 10.36
C MET A 128 -2.25 -0.99 10.56
N LEU A 129 -1.73 -0.16 9.63
CA LEU A 129 -0.36 0.35 9.73
C LEU A 129 -0.19 1.27 10.95
N SER A 130 -1.16 2.15 11.21
CA SER A 130 -1.16 3.06 12.35
C SER A 130 -1.15 2.33 13.70
N GLN A 131 -1.78 1.16 13.82
CA GLN A 131 -1.71 0.34 15.04
C GLN A 131 -0.29 -0.12 15.36
N TYR A 132 0.56 -0.27 14.35
CA TYR A 132 1.94 -0.73 14.50
C TYR A 132 2.97 0.40 14.33
N THR A 133 2.54 1.64 14.14
CA THR A 133 3.43 2.81 14.08
C THR A 133 3.99 3.09 15.46
N ASN A 134 5.31 3.19 15.58
CA ASN A 134 5.94 3.57 16.83
C ASN A 134 5.69 5.07 17.08
N PRO A 135 5.37 5.47 18.33
CA PRO A 135 5.32 6.88 18.66
C PRO A 135 6.69 7.51 18.39
N ALA A 136 6.68 8.70 17.77
CA ALA A 136 7.91 9.44 17.49
C ALA A 136 8.73 9.59 18.79
N PRO A 137 10.06 9.43 18.75
CA PRO A 137 10.88 9.59 19.94
C PRO A 137 10.64 11.00 20.51
N SER A 138 10.19 11.07 21.76
CA SER A 138 9.96 12.34 22.45
C SER A 138 11.26 13.14 22.40
N ARG A 139 11.24 14.30 21.71
CA ARG A 139 12.34 15.25 21.76
C ARG A 139 12.40 15.76 23.20
N LYS A 140 13.29 15.20 24.03
CA LYS A 140 13.51 15.70 25.39
C LYS A 140 13.84 17.19 25.26
N PRO A 141 13.09 18.11 25.90
CA PRO A 141 13.53 19.49 26.00
C PRO A 141 14.86 19.45 26.76
N TRP A 142 15.95 19.84 26.10
CA TRP A 142 17.21 20.08 26.79
C TRP A 142 16.93 21.11 27.87
N ALA A 143 17.18 20.72 29.12
CA ALA A 143 17.03 21.59 30.26
C ALA A 143 17.87 22.85 30.04
N ASP A 144 17.22 24.00 30.23
CA ASP A 144 17.85 25.28 30.49
C ASP A 144 18.83 25.12 31.65
N ASN A 145 20.09 24.82 31.33
CA ASN A 145 21.14 24.75 32.32
C ASN A 145 21.53 26.18 32.65
N LYS A 146 21.08 26.60 33.82
CA LYS A 146 21.46 27.83 34.49
C LYS A 146 22.97 28.03 34.44
N PHE A 147 23.38 29.12 33.81
CA PHE A 147 24.58 29.84 34.22
C PHE A 147 24.11 31.23 34.67
N GLN A 148 23.55 31.25 35.88
CA GLN A 148 23.79 32.38 36.77
C GLN A 148 25.03 32.00 37.57
N GLU A 149 26.14 32.67 37.25
CA GLU A 149 27.02 33.41 38.19
C GLU A 149 28.20 34.00 37.41
#